data_AF-A0A7S4VV66-F1
#
_entry.id   AF-A0A7S4VV66-F1
#
_cell.length_a   1.000
_cell.length_b   1.000
_cell.length_c   1.000
_cell.angle_alpha   90.00
_cell.angle_beta   90.00
_cell.angle_gamma   90.00
#
_symmetry.space_group_name_H-M   'P 1'
#
loop_
_entity.id
_entity.type
_entity.pdbx_description
1 polymer ?
#
loop_
_entity_poly.entity_id
_entity_poly.type
_entity_poly.pdbx_seq_one_letter_code
_entity_poly.pdbx_strand_id
1 'polypeptide(L)'
;CSFAFFGDSLSADSAMGAVCEALRMGYTLKSCDTLRMGAMGVYGDDLNYTCGENRYNDTLHFLLDKEDSISCPRVFIAFDHNNMAFMPPAIVELGGLAIFNWGVQCNTDDGCLEQVLTPILNNAADETYQNWRFMFREQEPQHFAFPGGVYPESIVTPEHHICSNFHGRINNWRNKEVANIIEARNLTKQIATLPISAALEPLVGLHYEGPLIKNGDCTHYVYDPHRLDVTWDALLTVLQIP
;
A
#
# COMPACT_ATOMS: atom_id res chain seq x y z
N CYS A 1 9.73 15.83 -0.47
CA CYS A 1 8.70 15.01 -1.14
C CYS A 1 8.22 13.98 -0.14
N SER A 2 6.90 13.78 -0.03
CA SER A 2 6.33 12.97 1.03
C SER A 2 5.31 11.99 0.47
N PHE A 3 5.38 10.75 0.94
CA PHE A 3 4.43 9.67 0.63
C PHE A 3 3.94 9.10 1.95
N ALA A 4 2.63 8.98 2.09
CA ALA A 4 2.00 8.31 3.22
C ALA A 4 1.12 7.19 2.69
N PHE A 5 1.46 5.96 3.08
CA PHE A 5 0.75 4.75 2.70
C PHE A 5 -0.18 4.35 3.84
N PHE A 6 -1.47 4.23 3.55
CA PHE A 6 -2.46 3.83 4.55
C PHE A 6 -3.10 2.50 4.16
N GLY A 7 -3.22 1.57 5.09
CA GLY A 7 -3.77 0.27 4.76
C GLY A 7 -3.26 -0.88 5.60
N ASP A 8 -3.59 -2.07 5.13
CA ASP A 8 -3.05 -3.32 5.64
C ASP A 8 -1.62 -3.57 5.14
N SER A 9 -1.19 -4.83 5.23
CA SER A 9 0.15 -5.29 4.85
C SER A 9 0.58 -4.94 3.43
N LEU A 10 -0.32 -4.89 2.44
CA LEU A 10 0.04 -4.47 1.08
C LEU A 10 0.40 -2.99 0.97
N SER A 11 -0.07 -2.14 1.90
CA SER A 11 0.35 -0.73 1.95
C SER A 11 1.75 -0.61 2.56
N ALA A 12 2.10 -1.48 3.51
CA ALA A 12 3.47 -1.63 3.99
C ALA A 12 4.44 -2.07 2.88
N ASP A 13 4.05 -3.04 2.05
CA ASP A 13 4.87 -3.46 0.89
C ASP A 13 5.19 -2.32 -0.07
N SER A 14 4.23 -1.44 -0.31
CA SER A 14 4.42 -0.27 -1.16
C SER A 14 5.29 0.80 -0.51
N ALA A 15 5.15 1.00 0.80
CA ALA A 15 6.04 1.87 1.55
C ALA A 15 7.49 1.36 1.50
N MET A 16 7.71 0.06 1.71
CA MET A 16 9.03 -0.56 1.59
C MET A 16 9.58 -0.46 0.16
N GLY A 17 8.75 -0.75 -0.84
CA GLY A 17 9.12 -0.55 -2.24
C GLY A 17 9.59 0.88 -2.56
N ALA A 18 8.94 1.89 -2.00
CA ALA A 18 9.34 3.29 -2.13
C ALA A 18 10.68 3.59 -1.46
N VAL A 19 10.95 2.96 -0.31
CA VAL A 19 12.24 3.08 0.38
C VAL A 19 13.35 2.46 -0.48
N CYS A 20 13.14 1.24 -0.98
CA CYS A 20 14.10 0.55 -1.86
C CYS A 20 14.42 1.37 -3.12
N GLU A 21 13.41 1.93 -3.78
CA GLU A 21 13.61 2.77 -4.96
C GLU A 21 14.36 4.07 -4.64
N ALA A 22 14.03 4.74 -3.53
CA ALA A 22 14.77 5.93 -3.10
C ALA A 22 16.24 5.61 -2.82
N LEU A 23 16.53 4.50 -2.13
CA LEU A 23 17.90 4.03 -1.90
C LEU A 23 18.63 3.74 -3.22
N ARG A 24 17.96 3.06 -4.17
CA ARG A 24 18.50 2.76 -5.51
C ARG A 24 18.82 4.04 -6.29
N MET A 25 18.03 5.11 -6.11
CA MET A 25 18.26 6.43 -6.70
C MET A 25 19.40 7.22 -6.02
N GLY A 26 20.06 6.64 -5.01
CA GLY A 26 21.20 7.23 -4.30
C GLY A 26 20.81 8.12 -3.11
N TYR A 27 19.58 8.01 -2.61
CA TYR A 27 19.25 8.62 -1.32
C TYR A 27 19.88 7.83 -0.18
N THR A 28 20.11 8.52 0.94
CA THR A 28 20.69 7.92 2.15
C THR A 28 19.67 7.94 3.28
N LEU A 29 19.48 6.81 3.96
CA LEU A 29 18.57 6.71 5.09
C LEU A 29 19.10 7.53 6.28
N LYS A 30 18.28 8.44 6.81
CA LYS A 30 18.62 9.34 7.94
C LYS A 30 17.86 8.99 9.20
N SER A 31 16.53 8.88 9.10
CA SER A 31 15.65 8.58 10.22
C SER A 31 14.70 7.45 9.87
N CYS A 32 14.38 6.61 10.84
CA CYS A 32 13.45 5.50 10.71
C CYS A 32 12.95 5.04 12.09
N ASP A 33 11.84 4.30 12.13
CA ASP A 33 11.32 3.65 13.35
C ASP A 33 11.46 2.12 13.29
N THR A 34 12.69 1.61 13.41
CA THR A 34 12.97 0.16 13.34
C THR A 34 12.33 -0.64 14.47
N LEU A 35 12.11 -0.04 15.65
CA LEU A 35 11.55 -0.74 16.79
C LEU A 35 10.08 -1.07 16.58
N ARG A 36 9.29 -0.09 16.13
CA ARG A 36 7.87 -0.31 15.88
C ARG A 36 7.66 -1.18 14.65
N MET A 37 8.51 -1.07 13.63
CA MET A 37 8.48 -1.96 12.46
C MET A 37 8.67 -3.44 12.85
N GLY A 38 9.73 -3.73 13.62
CA GLY A 38 9.99 -5.08 14.10
C GLY A 38 8.91 -5.60 15.06
N ALA A 39 8.37 -4.74 15.93
CA ALA A 39 7.31 -5.12 16.87
C ALA A 39 5.96 -5.38 16.20
N MET A 40 5.64 -4.66 15.12
CA MET A 40 4.39 -4.82 14.37
C MET A 40 4.49 -5.90 13.28
N GLY A 41 5.68 -6.46 13.05
CA GLY A 41 5.89 -7.47 12.02
C GLY A 41 5.55 -6.95 10.63
N VAL A 42 5.94 -5.69 10.35
CA VAL A 42 5.68 -5.06 9.05
C VAL A 42 6.26 -5.94 7.95
N TYR A 43 5.43 -6.33 6.99
CA TYR A 43 5.84 -7.24 5.92
C TYR A 43 7.03 -6.62 5.15
N GLY A 44 8.07 -7.42 4.95
CA GLY A 44 9.31 -6.99 4.29
C GLY A 44 10.37 -6.31 5.12
N ASP A 45 10.20 -6.23 6.44
CA ASP A 45 11.26 -5.78 7.32
C ASP A 45 12.42 -6.79 7.35
N ASP A 46 13.54 -6.45 6.70
CA ASP A 46 14.76 -7.28 6.74
C ASP A 46 15.55 -7.13 8.06
N LEU A 47 15.10 -6.23 8.96
CA LEU A 47 15.69 -5.84 10.25
C LEU A 47 17.17 -5.41 10.21
N ASN A 48 17.79 -5.32 9.03
CA ASN A 48 19.21 -5.07 8.85
C ASN A 48 19.53 -3.61 8.51
N TYR A 49 18.53 -2.73 8.41
CA TYR A 49 18.76 -1.30 8.27
C TYR A 49 18.78 -0.60 9.64
N THR A 50 19.82 0.19 9.86
CA THR A 50 19.94 1.09 11.01
C THR A 50 19.93 2.53 10.52
N CYS A 51 19.03 3.34 11.05
CA CYS A 51 19.04 4.80 10.86
C CYS A 51 19.75 5.50 12.02
N GLY A 52 20.18 6.74 11.78
CA GLY A 52 20.92 7.53 12.77
C GLY A 52 20.07 8.01 13.95
N GLU A 53 18.75 8.12 13.76
CA GLU A 53 17.80 8.59 14.78
C GLU A 53 16.36 8.17 14.45
N ASN A 54 15.46 8.26 15.43
CA ASN A 54 14.01 8.21 15.24
C ASN A 54 13.45 9.62 15.49
N ARG A 55 13.09 10.34 14.42
CA ARG A 55 12.54 11.71 14.51
C ARG A 55 11.04 11.75 14.83
N TYR A 56 10.31 10.68 14.54
CA TYR A 56 8.85 10.62 14.67
C TYR A 56 8.46 9.32 15.37
N ASN A 57 8.58 9.31 16.70
CA ASN A 57 8.41 8.12 17.54
C ASN A 57 7.00 7.50 17.51
N ASP A 58 6.02 8.27 16.99
CA ASP A 58 4.61 7.88 16.94
C ASP A 58 4.17 7.37 15.56
N THR A 59 5.08 7.31 14.58
CA THR A 59 4.75 6.99 13.19
C THR A 59 5.79 6.07 12.56
N LEU A 60 5.34 5.00 11.91
CA LEU A 60 6.21 4.18 11.06
C LEU A 60 6.66 5.02 9.88
N HIS A 61 7.95 5.32 9.82
CA HIS A 61 8.47 6.24 8.82
C HIS A 61 9.89 5.90 8.39
N PHE A 62 10.26 6.46 7.25
CA PHE A 62 11.59 6.55 6.70
C PHE A 62 11.81 7.96 6.19
N LEU A 63 12.94 8.55 6.58
CA LEU A 63 13.42 9.82 6.04
C LEU A 63 14.73 9.56 5.32
N LEU A 64 14.75 9.86 4.02
CA LEU A 64 15.91 9.70 3.17
C LEU A 64 16.33 11.04 2.58
N ASP A 65 17.63 11.30 2.56
CA ASP A 65 18.20 12.56 2.08
C ASP A 65 19.15 12.31 0.89
N LYS A 66 19.08 13.23 -0.06
CA LYS A 66 20.00 13.35 -1.20
C LYS A 66 20.22 14.84 -1.50
N GLU A 67 21.27 15.42 -0.90
CA GLU A 67 21.49 16.88 -0.90
C GLU A 67 21.66 17.48 -2.30
N ASP A 68 22.14 16.69 -3.27
CA ASP A 68 22.32 17.08 -4.67
C ASP A 68 21.04 16.94 -5.52
N SER A 69 19.95 16.41 -4.95
CA SER A 69 18.65 16.30 -5.63
C SER A 69 17.95 17.67 -5.68
N ILE A 70 17.73 18.19 -6.89
CA ILE A 70 17.09 19.50 -7.11
C ILE A 70 15.61 19.49 -6.73
N SER A 71 14.88 18.41 -7.07
CA SER A 71 13.41 18.36 -6.92
C SER A 71 12.96 17.83 -5.57
N CYS A 72 13.68 16.85 -5.02
CA CYS A 72 13.33 16.19 -3.78
C CYS A 72 14.61 15.99 -2.95
N PRO A 73 15.19 17.03 -2.31
CA PRO A 73 16.39 16.84 -1.49
C PRO A 73 16.16 15.94 -0.28
N ARG A 74 14.90 15.83 0.16
CA ARG A 74 14.44 14.90 1.19
C ARG A 74 13.19 14.16 0.73
N VAL A 75 13.14 12.87 1.03
CA VAL A 75 12.01 11.98 0.80
C VAL A 75 11.55 11.43 2.15
N PHE A 76 10.31 11.73 2.51
CA PHE A 76 9.64 11.18 3.67
C PHE A 76 8.65 10.11 3.21
N ILE A 77 8.75 8.91 3.77
CA ILE A 77 7.83 7.81 3.50
C ILE A 77 7.27 7.37 4.84
N ALA A 78 5.94 7.38 4.97
CA ALA A 78 5.25 6.89 6.15
C ALA A 78 4.28 5.77 5.80
N PHE A 79 4.00 4.94 6.80
CA PHE A 79 2.99 3.89 6.74
C PHE A 79 2.13 3.92 8.01
N ASP A 80 0.82 3.74 7.88
CA ASP A 80 -0.08 3.58 9.03
C ASP A 80 -1.31 2.71 8.68
N HIS A 81 -1.79 1.91 9.63
CA HIS A 81 -2.97 1.06 9.43
C HIS A 81 -4.30 1.81 9.54
N ASN A 82 -4.31 3.02 10.08
CA ASN A 82 -5.49 3.78 10.42
C ASN A 82 -5.80 4.83 9.35
N ASN A 83 -5.34 6.06 9.55
CA ASN A 83 -5.65 7.18 8.66
C ASN A 83 -4.78 8.41 9.00
N MET A 84 -4.99 9.50 8.26
CA MET A 84 -4.21 10.74 8.40
C MET A 84 -4.32 11.40 9.77
N ALA A 85 -5.40 11.17 10.54
CA ALA A 85 -5.56 11.79 11.85
C ALA A 85 -4.56 11.27 12.91
N PHE A 86 -3.90 10.15 12.64
CA PHE A 86 -2.86 9.58 13.48
C PHE A 86 -1.45 10.08 13.12
N MET A 87 -1.33 10.84 12.03
CA MET A 87 -0.06 11.45 11.66
C MET A 87 0.24 12.66 12.56
N PRO A 88 1.50 12.82 13.02
CA PRO A 88 1.94 14.00 13.76
C PRO A 88 1.62 15.29 13.00
N PRO A 89 1.27 16.40 13.68
CA PRO A 89 0.95 17.67 13.03
C PRO A 89 2.05 18.14 12.06
N ALA A 90 3.32 17.95 12.44
CA ALA A 90 4.46 18.30 11.60
C ALA A 90 4.48 17.52 10.26
N ILE A 91 3.95 16.29 10.21
CA ILE A 91 3.82 15.52 8.97
C ILE A 91 2.60 15.99 8.18
N VAL A 92 1.46 16.21 8.85
CA VAL A 92 0.26 16.73 8.21
C VAL A 92 0.54 18.04 7.47
N GLU A 93 1.30 18.96 8.08
CA GLU A 93 1.68 20.24 7.49
C GLU A 93 2.58 20.12 6.25
N LEU A 94 3.44 19.09 6.16
CA LEU A 94 4.35 18.90 5.02
C LEU A 94 3.62 18.74 3.69
N GLY A 95 2.45 18.11 3.70
CA GLY A 95 1.76 17.69 2.48
C GLY A 95 2.47 16.54 1.75
N GLY A 96 1.86 16.10 0.65
CA GLY A 96 2.40 15.01 -0.17
C GLY A 96 1.32 14.17 -0.84
N LEU A 97 1.64 12.90 -1.07
CA LEU A 97 0.70 11.92 -1.61
C LEU A 97 0.24 10.98 -0.51
N ALA A 98 -1.07 10.89 -0.30
CA ALA A 98 -1.69 9.93 0.61
C ALA A 98 -2.29 8.79 -0.22
N ILE A 99 -1.63 7.65 -0.24
CA ILE A 99 -2.00 6.47 -1.05
C ILE A 99 -2.61 5.44 -0.12
N PHE A 100 -3.82 4.97 -0.40
CA PHE A 100 -4.54 4.13 0.56
C PHE A 100 -5.21 2.89 -0.05
N ASN A 101 -5.31 1.83 0.77
CA ASN A 101 -5.83 0.51 0.39
C ASN A 101 -6.12 -0.41 1.61
N TRP A 102 -7.35 -0.91 1.79
CA TRP A 102 -7.72 -1.90 2.84
C TRP A 102 -8.41 -3.13 2.26
N GLY A 103 -8.00 -3.58 1.08
CA GLY A 103 -8.75 -4.60 0.37
C GLY A 103 -8.74 -5.97 1.03
N VAL A 104 -7.60 -6.37 1.59
CA VAL A 104 -7.36 -7.74 2.03
C VAL A 104 -8.06 -8.06 3.36
N GLN A 105 -8.38 -7.05 4.16
CA GLN A 105 -9.16 -7.17 5.39
C GLN A 105 -10.64 -7.52 5.14
N CYS A 106 -11.21 -7.07 4.02
CA CYS A 106 -12.62 -7.25 3.70
C CYS A 106 -12.79 -8.21 2.50
N ASN A 107 -12.86 -9.52 2.76
CA ASN A 107 -13.03 -10.54 1.70
C ASN A 107 -14.50 -10.82 1.35
N THR A 108 -15.44 -10.29 2.14
CA THR A 108 -16.89 -10.44 1.98
C THR A 108 -17.56 -9.08 1.77
N ASP A 109 -18.65 -9.08 0.99
CA ASP A 109 -19.49 -7.90 0.78
C ASP A 109 -20.55 -7.80 1.90
N ASP A 110 -20.10 -7.33 3.07
CA ASP A 110 -20.89 -7.21 4.30
C ASP A 110 -20.83 -5.79 4.91
N GLY A 111 -20.39 -4.81 4.11
CA GLY A 111 -20.19 -3.43 4.54
C GLY A 111 -18.84 -3.16 5.23
N CYS A 112 -17.97 -4.16 5.38
CA CYS A 112 -16.62 -4.00 5.94
C CYS A 112 -15.83 -2.88 5.23
N LEU A 113 -15.85 -2.85 3.89
CA LEU A 113 -15.08 -1.87 3.10
C LEU A 113 -15.47 -0.42 3.42
N GLU A 114 -16.77 -0.12 3.49
CA GLU A 114 -17.21 1.25 3.82
C GLU A 114 -16.78 1.65 5.22
N GLN A 115 -16.86 0.73 6.18
CA GLN A 115 -16.46 1.00 7.57
C GLN A 115 -14.97 1.33 7.67
N VAL A 116 -14.11 0.53 7.06
CA VAL A 116 -12.65 0.73 7.13
C VAL A 116 -12.19 1.94 6.32
N LEU A 117 -12.87 2.28 5.21
CA LEU A 117 -12.51 3.43 4.38
C LEU A 117 -13.07 4.75 4.89
N THR A 118 -14.16 4.74 5.65
CA THR A 118 -14.81 5.98 6.13
C THR A 118 -13.84 6.98 6.76
N PRO A 119 -12.92 6.59 7.66
CA PRO A 119 -11.98 7.54 8.26
C PRO A 119 -11.08 8.25 7.24
N ILE A 120 -10.46 7.51 6.31
CA ILE A 120 -9.56 8.12 5.32
C ILE A 120 -10.34 8.96 4.29
N LEU A 121 -11.56 8.55 3.94
CA LEU A 121 -12.42 9.31 3.03
C LEU A 121 -12.88 10.62 3.67
N ASN A 122 -13.14 10.62 4.98
CA ASN A 122 -13.41 11.85 5.73
C ASN A 122 -12.19 12.77 5.76
N ASN A 123 -10.97 12.23 5.88
CA ASN A 123 -9.75 13.04 5.78
C ASN A 123 -9.57 13.65 4.38
N ALA A 124 -9.91 12.92 3.31
CA ALA A 124 -9.85 13.45 1.94
C ALA A 124 -10.84 14.61 1.68
N ALA A 125 -11.91 14.70 2.47
CA ALA A 125 -12.91 15.76 2.41
C ALA A 125 -12.59 16.97 3.33
N ASP A 126 -11.63 16.82 4.24
CA ASP A 126 -11.34 17.78 5.30
C ASP A 126 -10.20 18.72 4.89
N GLU A 127 -10.46 20.04 4.98
CA GLU A 127 -9.52 21.11 4.63
C GLU A 127 -8.21 21.07 5.43
N THR A 128 -8.23 20.42 6.61
CA THR A 128 -7.03 20.16 7.42
C THR A 128 -5.94 19.43 6.62
N TYR A 129 -6.35 18.55 5.69
CA TYR A 129 -5.44 17.73 4.90
C TYR A 129 -5.30 18.21 3.44
N GLN A 130 -5.66 19.46 3.13
CA GLN A 130 -5.65 20.01 1.77
C GLN A 130 -4.26 19.99 1.09
N ASN A 131 -3.17 19.93 1.86
CA ASN A 131 -1.80 19.81 1.34
C ASN A 131 -1.49 18.39 0.85
N TRP A 132 -2.39 17.43 1.06
CA TRP A 132 -2.26 16.04 0.65
C TRP A 132 -3.17 15.74 -0.53
N ARG A 133 -2.59 15.14 -1.57
CA ARG A 133 -3.36 14.56 -2.67
C ARG A 133 -3.68 13.10 -2.33
N PHE A 134 -4.96 12.81 -2.16
CA PHE A 134 -5.43 11.47 -1.83
C PHE A 134 -5.56 10.62 -3.09
N MET A 135 -5.13 9.37 -2.98
CA MET A 135 -5.13 8.40 -4.06
C MET A 135 -5.58 7.04 -3.53
N PHE A 136 -6.61 6.49 -4.14
CA PHE A 136 -6.99 5.11 -3.91
C PHE A 136 -6.11 4.22 -4.79
N ARG A 137 -5.26 3.39 -4.19
CA ARG A 137 -4.56 2.35 -4.94
C ARG A 137 -5.53 1.20 -5.13
N GLU A 138 -5.79 0.79 -6.37
CA GLU A 138 -6.61 -0.41 -6.61
C GLU A 138 -6.05 -1.63 -5.86
N GLN A 139 -6.97 -2.55 -5.58
CA GLN A 139 -6.72 -3.78 -4.89
C GLN A 139 -5.96 -4.70 -5.81
N GLU A 140 -4.81 -5.14 -5.32
CA GLU A 140 -3.97 -6.11 -5.99
C GLU A 140 -4.73 -7.44 -6.08
N PRO A 141 -4.67 -8.14 -7.22
CA PRO A 141 -5.25 -9.46 -7.35
C PRO A 141 -4.56 -10.41 -6.35
N GLN A 142 -5.36 -11.15 -5.60
CA GLN A 142 -4.87 -12.26 -4.77
C GLN A 142 -4.93 -13.54 -5.60
N HIS A 143 -3.78 -14.16 -5.88
CA HIS A 143 -3.66 -15.32 -6.78
C HIS A 143 -3.97 -16.66 -6.10
N PHE A 144 -5.00 -16.70 -5.25
CA PHE A 144 -5.48 -17.95 -4.67
C PHE A 144 -6.20 -18.80 -5.73
N ALA A 145 -6.24 -20.12 -5.53
CA ALA A 145 -6.98 -21.03 -6.40
C ALA A 145 -8.49 -20.71 -6.47
N PHE A 146 -9.04 -20.05 -5.45
CA PHE A 146 -10.44 -19.61 -5.37
C PHE A 146 -10.58 -18.08 -5.45
N PRO A 147 -11.59 -17.57 -6.18
CA PRO A 147 -11.80 -16.13 -6.32
C PRO A 147 -11.96 -15.41 -4.97
N GLY A 148 -11.12 -14.39 -4.75
CA GLY A 148 -11.15 -13.56 -3.54
C GLY A 148 -10.64 -14.24 -2.26
N GLY A 149 -9.97 -15.40 -2.38
CA GLY A 149 -9.44 -16.12 -1.21
C GLY A 149 -10.51 -16.70 -0.29
N VAL A 150 -11.75 -16.82 -0.77
CA VAL A 150 -12.88 -17.37 0.01
C VAL A 150 -12.97 -18.87 -0.23
N TYR A 151 -12.80 -19.65 0.83
CA TYR A 151 -12.92 -21.11 0.80
C TYR A 151 -14.22 -21.56 1.48
N PRO A 152 -14.94 -22.55 0.93
CA PRO A 152 -15.98 -23.24 1.68
C PRO A 152 -15.35 -23.88 2.92
N GLU A 153 -15.91 -23.64 4.11
CA GLU A 153 -15.37 -24.13 5.40
C GLU A 153 -15.14 -25.66 5.44
N SER A 154 -15.84 -26.42 4.59
CA SER A 154 -15.75 -27.88 4.49
C SER A 154 -14.67 -28.40 3.53
N ILE A 155 -13.95 -27.53 2.81
CA ILE A 155 -13.02 -27.91 1.75
C ILE A 155 -11.79 -26.99 1.77
N VAL A 156 -11.09 -26.86 2.89
CA VAL A 156 -9.76 -26.22 2.88
C VAL A 156 -8.72 -27.33 2.80
N THR A 157 -8.11 -27.52 1.63
CA THR A 157 -6.98 -28.44 1.44
C THR A 157 -5.70 -27.64 1.19
N PRO A 158 -4.49 -28.21 1.39
CA PRO A 158 -3.24 -27.53 1.09
C PRO A 158 -3.17 -26.96 -0.33
N GLU A 159 -3.78 -27.64 -1.30
CA GLU A 159 -3.82 -27.23 -2.71
C GLU A 159 -4.55 -25.90 -2.92
N HIS A 160 -5.46 -25.52 -2.02
CA HIS A 160 -6.21 -24.28 -2.12
C HIS A 160 -5.40 -23.04 -1.77
N HIS A 161 -4.31 -23.23 -1.04
CA HIS A 161 -3.40 -22.17 -0.68
C HIS A 161 -2.32 -21.95 -1.74
N ILE A 162 -2.14 -22.88 -2.69
CA ILE A 162 -1.13 -22.75 -3.74
C ILE A 162 -1.48 -21.57 -4.65
N CYS A 163 -0.50 -20.70 -4.87
CA CYS A 163 -0.65 -19.56 -5.76
C CYS A 163 -0.76 -20.08 -7.19
N SER A 164 -1.81 -19.67 -7.89
CA SER A 164 -2.10 -20.21 -9.20
C SER A 164 -2.67 -19.15 -10.12
N ASN A 165 -2.42 -19.33 -11.41
CA ASN A 165 -3.16 -18.59 -12.43
C ASN A 165 -4.65 -18.86 -12.20
N PHE A 166 -5.44 -17.79 -12.11
CA PHE A 166 -6.86 -17.88 -11.83
C PHE A 166 -7.58 -18.88 -12.75
N HIS A 167 -8.30 -19.82 -12.16
CA HIS A 167 -9.28 -20.62 -12.88
C HIS A 167 -10.57 -19.80 -13.07
N GLY A 168 -10.57 -18.80 -13.97
CA GLY A 168 -11.76 -18.00 -14.29
C GLY A 168 -11.51 -16.49 -14.35
N ARG A 169 -12.50 -15.68 -13.93
CA ARG A 169 -12.37 -14.21 -13.84
C ARG A 169 -11.86 -13.80 -12.47
N ILE A 170 -10.92 -12.87 -12.45
CA ILE A 170 -10.44 -12.25 -11.22
C ILE A 170 -11.57 -11.50 -10.54
N ASN A 171 -11.68 -11.71 -9.22
CA ASN A 171 -12.72 -11.09 -8.43
C ASN A 171 -12.35 -9.63 -8.12
N ASN A 172 -12.77 -8.73 -9.00
CA ASN A 172 -12.49 -7.30 -8.89
C ASN A 172 -13.59 -6.51 -8.14
N TRP A 173 -14.41 -7.19 -7.32
CA TRP A 173 -15.55 -6.55 -6.65
C TRP A 173 -15.13 -5.42 -5.72
N ARG A 174 -14.04 -5.59 -4.96
CA ARG A 174 -13.53 -4.58 -4.02
C ARG A 174 -13.24 -3.25 -4.71
N ASN A 175 -12.58 -3.28 -5.87
CA ASN A 175 -12.27 -2.05 -6.61
C ASN A 175 -13.54 -1.36 -7.12
N LYS A 176 -14.53 -2.14 -7.59
CA LYS A 176 -15.83 -1.59 -7.98
C LYS A 176 -16.54 -0.95 -6.79
N GLU A 177 -16.49 -1.60 -5.64
CA GLU A 177 -17.18 -1.12 -4.44
C GLU A 177 -16.51 0.15 -3.90
N VAL A 178 -15.19 0.20 -3.83
CA VAL A 178 -14.50 1.44 -3.43
C VAL A 178 -14.78 2.58 -4.42
N ALA A 179 -14.84 2.31 -5.72
CA ALA A 179 -15.23 3.31 -6.71
C ALA A 179 -16.65 3.83 -6.45
N ASN A 180 -17.61 2.94 -6.18
CA ASN A 180 -18.99 3.31 -5.82
C ASN A 180 -19.04 4.17 -4.55
N ILE A 181 -18.28 3.82 -3.51
CA ILE A 181 -18.22 4.57 -2.25
C ILE A 181 -17.65 5.98 -2.47
N ILE A 182 -16.55 6.10 -3.24
CA ILE A 182 -15.95 7.39 -3.60
C ILE A 182 -16.93 8.25 -4.39
N GLU A 183 -17.65 7.66 -5.35
CA GLU A 183 -18.68 8.34 -6.14
C GLU A 183 -19.86 8.80 -5.29
N ALA A 184 -20.40 7.92 -4.44
CA ALA A 184 -21.52 8.23 -3.56
C ALA A 184 -21.22 9.37 -2.58
N ARG A 185 -19.95 9.55 -2.21
CA ARG A 185 -19.47 10.65 -1.36
C ARG A 185 -19.06 11.91 -2.13
N ASN A 186 -19.20 11.91 -3.45
CA ASN A 186 -18.76 13.00 -4.34
C ASN A 186 -17.26 13.32 -4.23
N LEU A 187 -16.43 12.30 -4.02
CA LEU A 187 -14.97 12.44 -3.83
C LEU A 187 -14.15 12.14 -5.10
N THR A 188 -14.80 11.94 -6.25
CA THR A 188 -14.13 11.55 -7.51
C THR A 188 -13.18 12.60 -8.06
N LYS A 189 -13.29 13.87 -7.63
CA LYS A 189 -12.35 14.94 -7.99
C LYS A 189 -11.17 15.06 -7.02
N GLN A 190 -11.35 14.60 -5.78
CA GLN A 190 -10.39 14.71 -4.68
C GLN A 190 -9.51 13.46 -4.59
N ILE A 191 -10.07 12.31 -4.95
CA ILE A 191 -9.42 11.00 -4.86
C ILE A 191 -9.28 10.43 -6.26
N ALA A 192 -8.02 10.34 -6.72
CA ALA A 192 -7.72 9.63 -7.95
C ALA A 192 -7.52 8.13 -7.68
N THR A 193 -7.98 7.28 -8.60
CA THR A 193 -7.74 5.85 -8.54
C THR A 193 -6.47 5.49 -9.30
N LEU A 194 -5.55 4.75 -8.68
CA LEU A 194 -4.35 4.21 -9.32
C LEU A 194 -4.68 2.85 -9.94
N PRO A 195 -4.75 2.73 -11.28
CA PRO A 195 -5.15 1.51 -11.94
C PRO A 195 -3.98 0.52 -11.98
N ILE A 196 -3.92 -0.38 -11.00
CA ILE A 196 -2.83 -1.38 -10.91
C ILE A 196 -3.33 -2.82 -11.03
N SER A 197 -4.61 -3.08 -10.77
CA SER A 197 -5.12 -4.44 -10.58
C SER A 197 -4.89 -5.30 -11.83
N ALA A 198 -5.26 -4.77 -13.01
CA ALA A 198 -5.12 -5.44 -14.30
C ALA A 198 -3.66 -5.72 -14.70
N ALA A 199 -2.74 -4.83 -14.32
CA ALA A 199 -1.32 -4.96 -14.65
C ALA A 199 -0.60 -5.99 -13.76
N LEU A 200 -1.15 -6.27 -12.57
CA LEU A 200 -0.62 -7.26 -11.63
C LEU A 200 -1.16 -8.69 -11.88
N GLU A 201 -2.27 -8.86 -12.61
CA GLU A 201 -2.84 -10.17 -12.94
C GLU A 201 -1.87 -11.18 -13.58
N PRO A 202 -0.96 -10.81 -14.51
CA PRO A 202 -0.01 -11.76 -15.07
C PRO A 202 1.16 -12.08 -14.14
N LEU A 203 1.29 -11.41 -12.99
CA LEU A 203 2.46 -11.48 -12.11
C LEU A 203 2.34 -12.53 -11.00
N VAL A 204 1.54 -13.58 -11.18
CA VAL A 204 1.36 -14.65 -10.19
C VAL A 204 2.68 -15.26 -9.69
N GLY A 205 3.67 -15.38 -10.59
CA GLY A 205 4.98 -15.96 -10.28
C GLY A 205 5.86 -15.10 -9.37
N LEU A 206 5.41 -13.89 -9.04
CA LEU A 206 6.06 -13.01 -8.09
C LEU A 206 5.47 -13.13 -6.67
N HIS A 207 4.55 -14.06 -6.41
CA HIS A 207 4.15 -14.36 -5.03
C HIS A 207 5.23 -15.12 -4.26
N TYR A 208 5.29 -14.93 -2.95
CA TYR A 208 6.30 -15.58 -2.13
C TYR A 208 5.97 -17.07 -1.92
N GLU A 209 6.80 -17.93 -2.50
CA GLU A 209 6.82 -19.38 -2.25
C GLU A 209 8.16 -19.74 -1.60
N GLY A 210 8.19 -19.80 -0.26
CA GLY A 210 9.41 -20.08 0.50
C GLY A 210 9.28 -21.26 1.45
N PRO A 211 10.41 -21.84 1.90
CA PRO A 211 10.42 -23.01 2.80
C PRO A 211 9.74 -22.76 4.16
N LEU A 212 9.54 -21.50 4.53
CA LEU A 212 8.84 -21.08 5.75
C LEU A 212 7.33 -20.93 5.57
N ILE A 213 6.83 -20.79 4.33
CA ILE A 213 5.41 -20.70 4.02
C ILE A 213 5.02 -21.93 3.22
N LYS A 214 4.68 -23.00 3.95
CA LYS A 214 4.41 -24.36 3.44
C LYS A 214 3.33 -24.42 2.34
N ASN A 215 2.57 -23.34 2.19
CA ASN A 215 1.36 -23.24 1.41
C ASN A 215 1.33 -21.98 0.51
N GLY A 216 2.45 -21.26 0.31
CA GLY A 216 2.51 -20.02 -0.48
C GLY A 216 1.82 -18.81 0.16
N ASP A 217 2.32 -17.60 -0.16
CA ASP A 217 1.63 -16.34 0.13
C ASP A 217 1.13 -15.70 -1.16
N CYS A 218 -0.17 -15.86 -1.42
CA CYS A 218 -0.81 -15.38 -2.65
C CYS A 218 -1.44 -14.00 -2.51
N THR A 219 -1.05 -13.26 -1.47
CA THR A 219 -1.44 -11.87 -1.26
C THR A 219 -0.24 -10.96 -1.48
N HIS A 220 0.90 -11.25 -0.85
CA HIS A 220 2.10 -10.43 -0.94
C HIS A 220 3.01 -10.86 -2.08
N TYR A 221 3.62 -9.89 -2.73
CA TYR A 221 4.59 -10.11 -3.80
C TYR A 221 6.00 -10.08 -3.22
N VAL A 222 6.93 -10.83 -3.82
CA VAL A 222 8.36 -10.63 -3.60
C VAL A 222 8.73 -9.21 -4.05
N TYR A 223 9.72 -8.60 -3.39
CA TYR A 223 10.24 -7.30 -3.79
C TYR A 223 11.06 -7.41 -5.09
N ASP A 224 10.33 -7.51 -6.19
CA ASP A 224 10.86 -7.51 -7.55
C ASP A 224 10.63 -6.14 -8.19
N PRO A 225 11.63 -5.56 -8.89
CA PRO A 225 11.48 -4.29 -9.59
C PRO A 225 10.27 -4.21 -10.50
N HIS A 226 9.91 -5.29 -11.22
CA HIS A 226 8.78 -5.28 -12.15
C HIS A 226 7.44 -5.08 -11.42
N ARG A 227 7.27 -5.60 -10.20
CA ARG A 227 6.06 -5.35 -9.40
C ARG A 227 5.99 -3.90 -8.96
N LEU A 228 7.12 -3.32 -8.57
CA LEU A 228 7.20 -1.93 -8.13
C LEU A 228 6.96 -0.97 -9.31
N ASP A 229 7.48 -1.28 -10.49
CA ASP A 229 7.27 -0.49 -11.71
C ASP A 229 5.78 -0.29 -12.02
N VAL A 230 4.95 -1.32 -11.85
CA VAL A 230 3.49 -1.20 -12.04
C VAL A 230 2.87 -0.14 -11.13
N THR A 231 3.32 -0.06 -9.87
CA THR A 231 2.81 0.93 -8.91
C THR A 231 3.28 2.34 -9.27
N TRP A 232 4.54 2.49 -9.68
CA TRP A 232 5.11 3.78 -10.06
C TRP A 232 4.54 4.31 -11.38
N ASP A 233 4.34 3.45 -12.37
CA ASP A 233 3.72 3.80 -13.65
C ASP A 233 2.27 4.28 -13.47
N ALA A 234 1.50 3.62 -12.59
CA ALA A 234 0.15 4.06 -12.26
C ALA A 234 0.15 5.42 -11.54
N LEU A 235 1.06 5.63 -10.60
CA LEU A 235 1.24 6.93 -9.92
C LEU A 235 1.59 8.04 -10.91
N LEU A 236 2.55 7.81 -11.81
CA LEU A 236 2.95 8.77 -12.83
C LEU A 236 1.80 9.11 -13.77
N THR A 237 1.04 8.10 -14.20
CA THR A 237 -0.15 8.29 -15.05
C THR A 237 -1.15 9.22 -14.39
N VAL A 238 -1.44 9.01 -13.10
CA VAL A 238 -2.41 9.83 -12.35
C VAL A 238 -1.89 11.24 -12.04
N LEU A 239 -0.59 11.37 -11.76
CA LEU A 239 0.03 12.66 -11.47
C LEU A 239 0.17 13.56 -12.71
N GLN A 240 0.20 12.97 -13.90
CA GLN A 240 0.26 13.69 -15.17
C GLN A 240 -1.12 14.21 -15.65
N ILE A 241 -2.21 13.78 -15.02
CA ILE A 241 -3.55 14.31 -15.32
C ILE A 241 -3.65 15.72 -14.70
N PRO A 242 -3.89 16.76 -15.52
CA PRO A 242 -3.92 18.16 -15.09
C PRO A 242 -5.07 18.49 -14.14
#